data_AF-A0A2U8WRE5-F1
#
_entry.id   AF-A0A2U8WRE5-F1
#
_cell.length_a   1.000
_cell.length_b   1.000
_cell.length_c   1.000
_cell.angle_alpha   90.00
_cell.angle_beta   90.00
_cell.angle_gamma   90.00
#
_symmetry.space_group_name_H-M   'P 1'
#
loop_
_entity.id
_entity.type
_entity.pdbx_description
1 polymer ?
#
loop_
_entity_poly.entity_id
_entity_poly.type
_entity_poly.pdbx_seq_one_letter_code
_entity_poly.pdbx_strand_id
1 'polypeptide(L)'
;MAKRLIIDDDEIVDIAERMARRLGTTPNDVVTRLLREAEPRASAEISLTPAQQADYDALRALVKDVARFRQPGATSDHSDFYDENGLPV
;
A
#
# COMPACT_ATOMS: atom_id res chain seq x y z
N MET A 1 28.00 13.39 2.68
CA MET A 1 27.93 12.52 3.88
C MET A 1 26.48 12.11 4.06
N ALA A 2 26.17 10.81 4.16
CA ALA A 2 24.80 10.39 4.47
C ALA A 2 24.48 10.74 5.93
N LYS A 3 23.33 11.37 6.18
CA LYS A 3 22.86 11.66 7.54
C LYS A 3 22.35 10.37 8.16
N ARG A 4 22.77 10.05 9.39
CA ARG A 4 22.31 8.87 10.12
C ARG A 4 21.06 9.22 10.94
N LEU A 5 20.06 8.35 10.91
CA LEU A 5 18.95 8.34 11.85
C LEU A 5 19.35 7.44 13.04
N ILE A 6 19.24 7.96 14.26
CA ILE A 6 19.47 7.20 15.50
C ILE A 6 18.11 7.09 16.18
N ILE A 7 17.75 5.88 16.58
CA ILE A 7 16.56 5.58 17.38
C ILE A 7 17.10 5.06 18.71
N ASP A 8 16.81 5.79 19.79
CA ASP A 8 17.28 5.53 21.16
C ASP A 8 16.16 5.06 22.09
N ASP A 9 15.11 4.50 21.51
CA ASP A 9 13.96 3.92 22.21
C ASP A 9 14.05 2.39 22.17
N ASP A 10 14.20 1.78 23.35
CA ASP A 10 14.38 0.34 23.52
C ASP A 10 13.19 -0.47 23.00
N GLU A 11 11.96 0.03 23.15
CA GLU A 11 10.76 -0.65 22.66
C GLU A 11 10.76 -0.73 21.13
N ILE A 12 11.10 0.37 20.46
CA ILE A 12 11.18 0.41 19.00
C ILE A 12 12.29 -0.52 18.49
N VAL A 13 13.45 -0.53 19.15
CA VAL A 13 14.57 -1.41 18.79
C VAL A 13 14.14 -2.88 18.92
N ASP A 14 13.51 -3.26 20.03
CA ASP A 14 13.02 -4.63 20.27
C ASP A 14 11.97 -5.07 19.24
N ILE A 15 11.07 -4.16 18.84
CA ILE A 15 10.10 -4.43 17.77
C ILE A 15 10.83 -4.70 16.46
N ALA A 16 11.74 -3.82 16.06
CA ALA A 16 12.48 -3.95 14.80
C ALA A 16 13.29 -5.25 14.75
N GLU A 17 13.94 -5.62 15.86
CA GLU A 17 14.68 -6.88 15.96
C GLU A 17 13.78 -8.12 15.86
N ARG A 18 12.65 -8.14 16.57
CA ARG A 18 11.70 -9.27 16.49
C ARG A 18 11.17 -9.44 15.07
N MET A 19 10.86 -8.34 14.39
CA MET A 19 10.42 -8.37 12.99
C MET A 19 11.54 -8.88 12.07
N ALA A 20 12.77 -8.39 12.26
CA ALA A 20 13.93 -8.80 11.49
C ALA A 20 14.18 -10.31 11.59
N ARG A 21 14.13 -10.87 12.80
CA ARG A 21 14.25 -12.32 13.04
C ARG A 21 13.16 -13.12 12.33
N ARG A 22 11.90 -12.66 12.38
CA ARG A 22 10.77 -13.34 11.72
C ARG A 22 10.87 -13.31 10.21
N LEU A 23 11.44 -12.25 9.64
CA LEU A 23 11.54 -12.03 8.20
C LEU A 23 12.88 -12.48 7.61
N GLY A 24 13.82 -12.97 8.43
CA GLY A 24 15.16 -13.36 7.98
C GLY A 24 15.97 -12.20 7.39
N THR A 25 15.80 -11.00 7.94
CA THR A 25 16.41 -9.76 7.43
C THR A 25 17.05 -8.95 8.56
N THR A 26 17.51 -7.72 8.30
CA THR A 26 18.11 -6.85 9.32
C THR A 26 17.09 -5.85 9.89
N PRO A 27 17.25 -5.37 11.14
CA PRO A 27 16.40 -4.31 11.68
C PRO A 27 16.35 -3.05 10.80
N ASN A 28 17.50 -2.71 10.18
CA ASN A 28 17.59 -1.59 9.26
C ASN A 28 16.74 -1.79 8.00
N ASP A 29 16.69 -3.01 7.45
CA ASP A 29 15.84 -3.31 6.29
C ASP A 29 14.36 -3.27 6.64
N VAL A 30 13.98 -3.76 7.84
CA VAL A 30 12.61 -3.64 8.36
C VAL A 30 12.19 -2.18 8.43
N VAL A 31 13.00 -1.34 9.09
CA VAL A 31 12.69 0.09 9.24
C VAL A 31 12.66 0.78 7.87
N THR A 32 13.60 0.47 6.98
CA THR A 32 13.63 1.02 5.62
C THR A 32 12.35 0.67 4.85
N ARG A 33 11.89 -0.57 4.94
CA ARG A 33 10.67 -1.03 4.28
C ARG A 33 9.42 -0.36 4.87
N LEU A 34 9.31 -0.32 6.20
CA LEU A 34 8.21 0.34 6.88
C LEU A 34 8.16 1.83 6.53
N LEU A 35 9.29 2.53 6.50
CA LEU A 35 9.35 3.93 6.09
C LEU A 35 8.93 4.12 4.63
N ARG A 36 9.26 3.19 3.72
CA ARG A 36 8.80 3.24 2.32
C ARG A 36 7.31 2.94 2.16
N GLU A 37 6.74 2.09 3.02
CA GLU A 37 5.32 1.76 3.03
C GLU A 37 4.49 2.87 3.69
N ALA A 38 5.04 3.50 4.74
CA ALA A 38 4.43 4.57 5.50
C ALA A 38 4.64 5.95 4.87
N GLU A 39 5.73 6.13 4.10
CA GLU A 39 5.82 7.22 3.13
C GLU A 39 4.58 7.05 2.26
N PRO A 40 3.60 7.98 2.34
CA PRO A 40 2.56 7.96 1.35
C PRO A 40 3.34 8.04 0.06
N ARG A 41 3.22 7.02 -0.81
CA ARG A 41 3.39 7.28 -2.22
C ARG A 41 2.62 8.55 -2.39
N ALA A 42 3.28 9.63 -2.78
CA ALA A 42 2.55 10.72 -3.34
C ALA A 42 1.84 10.06 -4.54
N SER A 43 0.64 9.50 -4.32
CA SER A 43 -0.48 9.97 -5.08
C SER A 43 -0.25 11.45 -5.02
N ALA A 44 0.38 11.98 -6.07
CA ALA A 44 0.31 13.40 -6.34
C ALA A 44 -1.13 13.72 -5.95
N GLU A 45 -1.35 14.60 -4.98
CA GLU A 45 -2.70 15.08 -4.75
C GLU A 45 -3.06 15.73 -6.07
N ILE A 46 -3.66 14.93 -6.96
CA ILE A 46 -4.03 15.36 -8.28
C ILE A 46 -5.20 16.26 -7.95
N SER A 47 -4.89 17.54 -7.82
CA SER A 47 -5.90 18.57 -7.69
C SER A 47 -6.70 18.53 -8.98
N LEU A 48 -7.81 17.81 -8.94
CA LEU A 48 -8.71 17.70 -10.08
C LEU A 48 -9.26 19.10 -10.36
N THR A 49 -9.25 19.49 -11.63
CA THR A 49 -10.03 20.64 -12.06
C THR A 49 -11.51 20.39 -11.73
N PRO A 50 -12.34 21.45 -11.59
CA PRO A 50 -13.76 21.26 -11.31
C PRO A 50 -14.49 20.32 -12.28
N ALA A 51 -14.10 20.33 -13.57
CA ALA A 51 -14.66 19.41 -14.57
C ALA A 51 -14.27 17.95 -14.31
N GLN A 52 -13.00 17.69 -14.01
CA GLN A 52 -12.52 16.35 -13.67
C GLN A 52 -13.14 15.83 -12.37
N GLN A 53 -13.37 16.71 -11.40
CA GLN A 53 -14.07 16.35 -10.16
C GLN A 53 -15.52 15.95 -10.47
N ALA A 54 -16.22 16.69 -11.32
CA ALA A 54 -17.58 16.36 -11.74
C ALA A 54 -17.64 15.01 -12.48
N ASP A 55 -16.68 14.74 -13.37
CA ASP A 55 -16.57 13.45 -14.07
C ASP A 55 -16.30 12.30 -13.10
N TYR A 56 -15.37 12.50 -12.15
CA TYR A 56 -15.08 11.53 -11.10
C TYR A 56 -16.32 11.22 -10.27
N ASP A 57 -17.06 12.24 -9.83
CA ASP A 57 -18.26 12.09 -9.02
C ASP A 57 -19.37 11.37 -9.79
N ALA A 58 -19.53 11.67 -11.08
CA ALA A 58 -20.48 10.98 -11.96
C ALA A 58 -20.15 9.49 -12.11
N LEU A 59 -18.87 9.15 -12.33
CA LEU A 59 -18.42 7.76 -12.40
C LEU A 59 -18.63 7.02 -11.07
N ARG A 60 -18.34 7.67 -9.94
CA ARG A 60 -18.54 7.08 -8.61
C ARG A 60 -20.01 6.85 -8.29
N ALA A 61 -20.90 7.77 -8.70
CA ALA A 61 -22.33 7.59 -8.56
C ALA A 61 -22.80 6.36 -9.37
N LEU A 62 -22.38 6.24 -10.64
CA LEU A 62 -22.71 5.10 -11.48
C LEU A 62 -22.24 3.77 -10.86
N VAL A 63 -20.99 3.72 -10.36
CA VAL A 63 -20.45 2.52 -9.70
C VAL A 63 -21.29 2.11 -8.48
N LYS A 64 -21.74 3.07 -7.67
CA LYS A 64 -22.62 2.80 -6.52
C LYS A 64 -23.98 2.24 -6.97
N ASP A 65 -24.55 2.79 -8.03
CA ASP A 65 -25.85 2.36 -8.56
C ASP A 65 -25.81 0.94 -9.13
N VAL A 66 -24.70 0.56 -9.75
CA VAL A 66 -24.53 -0.79 -10.32
C VAL A 66 -24.08 -1.82 -9.30
N ALA A 67 -23.57 -1.41 -8.14
CA ALA A 67 -23.07 -2.32 -7.10
C ALA A 67 -24.13 -3.35 -6.65
N ARG A 68 -25.42 -2.99 -6.70
CA ARG A 68 -26.54 -3.90 -6.39
C ARG A 68 -26.68 -5.08 -7.35
N PHE A 69 -26.09 -5.01 -8.54
CA PHE A 69 -26.09 -6.09 -9.53
C PHE A 69 -24.87 -7.01 -9.42
N ARG A 70 -23.94 -6.72 -8.49
CA ARG A 70 -22.75 -7.55 -8.28
C ARG A 70 -23.15 -8.94 -7.78
N GLN A 71 -22.74 -9.97 -8.52
CA GLN A 71 -22.98 -11.35 -8.12
C GLN A 71 -22.18 -11.71 -6.86
N PRO A 72 -22.70 -12.59 -5.97
CA PRO A 72 -21.93 -13.13 -4.87
C PRO A 72 -20.64 -13.79 -5.37
N GLY A 73 -19.51 -13.47 -4.74
CA GLY A 73 -18.19 -13.99 -5.14
C GLY A 73 -17.54 -13.26 -6.31
N ALA A 74 -18.20 -12.30 -6.97
CA ALA A 74 -17.55 -11.47 -7.98
C ALA A 74 -16.57 -10.49 -7.33
N THR A 75 -15.27 -10.71 -7.56
CA THR A 75 -14.15 -9.90 -7.07
C THR A 75 -13.32 -9.39 -8.26
N SER A 76 -12.43 -8.43 -8.00
CA SER A 76 -11.36 -8.03 -8.93
C SER A 76 -10.05 -8.72 -8.56
N ASP A 77 -10.14 -9.86 -7.88
CA ASP A 77 -8.98 -10.67 -7.54
C ASP A 77 -8.53 -11.39 -8.79
N HIS A 78 -7.26 -11.21 -9.14
CA HIS A 78 -6.60 -11.81 -10.30
C HIS A 78 -5.41 -12.67 -9.86
N SER A 79 -5.37 -13.07 -8.59
CA SER A 79 -4.29 -13.90 -8.03
C SER A 79 -4.13 -15.25 -8.74
N ASP A 80 -5.17 -15.72 -9.43
CA ASP A 80 -5.13 -16.89 -10.29
C ASP A 80 -4.21 -16.73 -11.51
N PHE A 81 -3.93 -15.50 -11.93
CA PHE A 81 -3.03 -15.20 -13.04
C PHE A 81 -1.58 -14.96 -12.63
N TYR A 82 -1.26 -14.98 -11.33
CA TYR A 82 0.09 -14.66 -10.86
C TYR A 82 0.60 -15.69 -9.85
N ASP A 83 1.89 -16.00 -9.92
CA ASP A 83 2.57 -16.88 -8.98
C ASP A 83 2.84 -16.17 -7.64
N GLU A 84 3.47 -16.88 -6.70
CA GLU A 84 3.84 -16.35 -5.37
C GLU A 84 4.83 -15.17 -5.42
N ASN A 85 5.50 -14.97 -6.56
CA ASN A 85 6.41 -13.86 -6.82
C ASN A 85 5.73 -12.70 -7.58
N GLY A 86 4.46 -12.85 -7.96
CA GLY A 86 3.70 -11.88 -8.75
C GLY A 86 3.99 -11.94 -10.26
N LEU A 87 4.56 -13.04 -10.76
CA LEU A 87 4.82 -13.27 -12.18
C LEU A 87 3.65 -14.01 -12.83
N PRO A 88 3.32 -13.74 -14.11
CA PRO A 88 2.27 -14.48 -14.80
C PRO A 88 2.54 -15.99 -14.81
N VAL A 89 1.51 -16.79 -14.49
CA VAL A 89 1.54 -18.27 -14.61
C VAL A 89 1.24 -18.76 -16.01
#